data_AF-A0A1V5UU10-F1
#
_entry.id   AF-A0A1V5UU10-F1
#
_cell.length_a   1.000
_cell.length_b   1.000
_cell.length_c   1.000
_cell.angle_alpha   90.00
_cell.angle_beta   90.00
_cell.angle_gamma   90.00
#
_symmetry.space_group_name_H-M   'P 1'
#
loop_
_entity.id
_entity.type
_entity.pdbx_description
1 polymer ?
#
loop_
_entity_poly.entity_id
_entity_poly.type
_entity_poly.pdbx_seq_one_letter_code
_entity_poly.pdbx_strand_id
1 'polypeptide(L)' 'MVVEDVMRFKVDLRRVAYWLLQGGYVSAEKALSRAKEKYDLDGLRPGGREMEWWWKEMAGADHKKAAERAMTLSVVLR' A
#
# COMPACT_ATOMS: atom_id res chain seq x y z
N MET A 1 3.93 10.32 13.87
CA MET A 1 2.79 9.69 13.17
C MET A 1 1.71 9.33 14.16
N VAL A 2 0.46 9.73 13.93
CA VAL A 2 -0.67 9.38 14.80
C VAL A 2 -1.07 7.93 14.49
N VAL A 3 -1.29 7.10 15.51
CA VAL A 3 -1.73 5.68 15.34
C VAL A 3 -2.91 5.54 14.37
N GLU A 4 -3.76 6.56 14.32
CA GLU A 4 -4.91 6.63 13.42
C GLU A 4 -4.51 6.66 11.93
N ASP A 5 -3.42 7.32 11.56
CA ASP A 5 -2.95 7.38 10.16
C ASP A 5 -2.45 6.02 9.68
N VAL A 6 -1.74 5.27 10.53
CA VAL A 6 -1.35 3.88 10.26
C VAL A 6 -2.58 3.03 10.01
N MET A 7 -3.60 3.16 10.86
CA MET A 7 -4.84 2.39 10.73
C MET A 7 -5.61 2.74 9.45
N ARG A 8 -5.72 4.03 9.11
CA ARG A 8 -6.34 4.49 7.86
C ARG A 8 -5.59 3.97 6.65
N PHE A 9 -4.26 4.03 6.67
CA PHE A 9 -3.45 3.54 5.57
C PHE A 9 -3.57 2.01 5.39
N LYS A 10 -3.64 1.24 6.48
CA LYS A 10 -3.95 -0.21 6.40
C LYS A 10 -5.27 -0.51 5.70
N VAL A 11 -6.30 0.31 5.92
CA VAL A 11 -7.59 0.17 5.22
C VAL A 11 -7.46 0.51 3.74
N ASP A 12 -6.75 1.59 3.41
CA ASP A 12 -6.51 2.00 2.02
C ASP A 12 -5.72 0.91 1.26
N LEU A 13 -4.74 0.28 1.89
CA LEU A 13 -3.99 -0.85 1.31
C LEU A 13 -4.89 -2.05 0.97
N ARG A 14 -5.86 -2.38 1.82
CA ARG A 14 -6.83 -3.46 1.54
C ARG A 14 -7.74 -3.12 0.36
N ARG A 15 -8.12 -1.85 0.22
CA ARG A 15 -8.90 -1.37 -0.95
C ARG A 15 -8.09 -1.44 -2.23
N VAL A 16 -6.83 -1.03 -2.19
CA VAL A 16 -5.88 -1.17 -3.32
C VAL A 16 -5.79 -2.63 -3.75
N ALA A 17 -5.59 -3.56 -2.80
CA ALA A 17 -5.55 -4.99 -3.11
C ALA A 17 -6.85 -5.50 -3.75
N TYR A 18 -8.01 -5.11 -3.20
CA TYR A 18 -9.30 -5.47 -3.77
C TYR A 18 -9.45 -4.99 -5.22
N TRP A 19 -9.13 -3.71 -5.50
CA TRP A 19 -9.22 -3.17 -6.85
C TRP A 19 -8.26 -3.87 -7.83
N LEU A 20 -7.01 -4.13 -7.42
CA LEU A 20 -6.06 -4.87 -8.24
C LEU A 20 -6.57 -6.28 -8.60
N LEU A 21 -7.27 -6.96 -7.69
CA LEU A 21 -7.84 -8.30 -7.95
C LEU A 21 -9.09 -8.27 -8.83
N GLN A 22 -9.85 -7.17 -8.83
CA GLN A 22 -11.12 -7.03 -9.57
C GLN A 22 -10.96 -6.31 -10.92
N GLY A 23 -9.73 -5.98 -11.34
CA GLY A 23 -9.50 -5.24 -12.58
C GLY A 23 -9.68 -3.72 -12.48
N GLY A 24 -9.81 -3.18 -11.27
CA GLY A 24 -9.95 -1.75 -10.98
C GLY A 24 -8.62 -0.98 -10.97
N TYR A 25 -7.73 -1.23 -11.93
CA TYR A 25 -6.33 -0.79 -11.88
C TYR A 25 -6.16 0.73 -11.77
N VAL A 26 -6.95 1.51 -12.53
CA VAL A 26 -6.90 2.98 -12.47
C VAL A 26 -7.27 3.50 -11.08
N SER A 27 -8.24 2.87 -10.41
CA SER A 27 -8.63 3.22 -9.04
C SER A 27 -7.53 2.86 -8.04
N ALA A 28 -6.91 1.69 -8.22
CA ALA A 28 -5.80 1.25 -7.39
C ALA A 28 -4.59 2.21 -7.49
N GLU A 29 -4.21 2.59 -8.71
CA GLU A 29 -3.09 3.51 -8.96
C GLU A 29 -3.34 4.89 -8.34
N LYS A 30 -4.52 5.47 -8.56
CA LYS A 30 -4.92 6.75 -7.95
C LYS A 30 -4.89 6.70 -6.42
N ALA A 31 -5.38 5.61 -5.83
CA ALA A 31 -5.38 5.44 -4.39
C ALA A 31 -3.96 5.28 -3.83
N LEU A 32 -3.09 4.54 -4.53
CA LEU A 32 -1.70 4.35 -4.14
C LEU A 32 -0.91 5.68 -4.19
N SER A 33 -1.07 6.44 -5.27
CA SER A 33 -0.46 7.77 -5.43
C SER A 33 -0.92 8.73 -4.34
N ARG A 34 -2.24 8.80 -4.09
CA ARG A 34 -2.78 9.62 -3.00
C ARG A 34 -2.26 9.20 -1.62
N ALA A 35 -2.14 7.90 -1.37
CA ALA A 35 -1.64 7.42 -0.09
C ALA A 35 -0.17 7.83 0.14
N LYS A 36 0.66 7.76 -0.92
CA LYS A 36 2.07 8.19 -0.87
C LYS A 36 2.23 9.68 -0.56
N GLU A 37 1.33 10.53 -1.05
CA GLU A 37 1.34 11.98 -0.76
C GLU A 37 0.78 12.30 0.63
N LYS A 38 -0.24 11.56 1.06
CA LYS A 38 -1.00 11.87 2.28
C LYS A 38 -0.30 11.40 3.55
N TYR A 39 0.32 10.23 3.53
CA TYR A 39 0.89 9.61 4.71
C TYR A 39 2.40 9.79 4.72
N ASP A 40 2.91 10.49 5.73
CA ASP A 40 4.34 10.54 6.03
C ASP A 40 4.76 9.22 6.69
N LEU A 41 5.45 8.39 5.92
CA LEU A 41 5.92 7.06 6.31
C LEU A 41 7.44 6.96 6.25
N ASP A 42 8.13 8.10 6.21
CA ASP A 42 9.58 8.14 6.11
C ASP A 42 10.22 7.55 7.38
N GLY A 43 11.25 6.73 7.18
CA GLY A 43 11.94 6.00 8.25
C GLY A 43 11.20 4.76 8.77
N LEU A 44 9.98 4.47 8.30
CA LEU A 44 9.31 3.21 8.63
C LEU A 44 9.91 2.06 7.81
N ARG A 45 10.13 0.93 8.49
CA ARG A 45 10.63 -0.31 7.87
C ARG A 45 9.72 -1.52 8.11
N PRO A 46 8.49 -1.56 7.55
CA PRO A 46 7.57 -2.67 7.73
C PRO A 46 8.16 -3.97 7.20
N GLY A 47 8.22 -5.01 8.05
CA GLY A 47 8.87 -6.27 7.70
C GLY A 47 10.36 -6.15 7.38
N GLY A 48 11.04 -5.12 7.90
CA GLY A 48 12.46 -4.86 7.66
C GLY A 48 12.78 -4.27 6.27
N ARG A 49 11.76 -3.84 5.52
CA ARG A 49 11.91 -3.23 4.19
C ARG A 49 11.54 -1.75 4.24
N GLU A 50 12.30 -0.92 3.55
CA GLU A 50 11.97 0.50 3.33
C GLU A 50 10.62 0.65 2.64
N MET A 51 9.90 1.73 2.95
CA MET A 51 8.63 2.06 2.30
C MET A 51 8.76 2.21 0.78
N GLU A 52 9.88 2.72 0.29
CA GLU A 52 10.14 2.84 -1.16
C GLU A 52 10.05 1.48 -1.88
N TRP A 53 10.58 0.42 -1.27
CA TRP A 53 10.49 -0.93 -1.82
C TRP A 53 9.03 -1.39 -1.94
N TRP A 54 8.23 -1.12 -0.91
CA TRP A 54 6.81 -1.45 -0.92
C TRP A 54 6.03 -0.70 -1.99
N TRP A 55 6.30 0.60 -2.17
CA TRP A 55 5.69 1.40 -3.23
C TRP A 55 6.01 0.84 -4.61
N LYS A 56 7.26 0.46 -4.85
CA LYS A 56 7.69 -0.16 -6.11
C LYS A 56 6.99 -1.49 -6.38
N GLU A 57 6.89 -2.36 -5.38
CA GLU A 57 6.22 -3.67 -5.53
C GLU A 57 4.72 -3.53 -5.80
N MET A 58 4.05 -2.55 -5.18
CA MET A 58 2.61 -2.30 -5.40
C MET A 58 2.31 -1.59 -6.73
N ALA A 59 3.27 -0.88 -7.32
CA ALA A 59 3.15 -0.26 -8.64
C ALA A 59 3.52 -1.23 -9.80
N GLY A 60 3.81 -2.49 -9.51
CA GLY A 60 4.22 -3.48 -10.50
C GLY A 60 3.12 -3.85 -11.51
N ALA A 61 3.53 -4.24 -12.72
CA ALA A 61 2.63 -4.68 -13.79
C ALA A 61 1.94 -6.03 -13.51
N ASP A 62 2.52 -6.87 -12.64
CA ASP A 62 1.84 -8.07 -12.12
C ASP A 62 0.86 -7.65 -11.02
N HIS A 63 -0.39 -7.40 -11.43
CA HIS A 63 -1.43 -6.90 -10.53
C HIS A 63 -1.78 -7.87 -9.39
N LYS A 64 -1.66 -9.18 -9.61
CA LYS A 64 -1.91 -10.17 -8.56
C LYS A 64 -0.83 -10.09 -7.48
N LYS A 65 0.45 -10.04 -7.89
CA LYS A 65 1.58 -9.87 -6.96
C LYS A 65 1.52 -8.51 -6.25
N ALA A 66 1.16 -7.44 -6.95
CA ALA A 66 0.96 -6.12 -6.36
C ALA A 66 -0.15 -6.13 -5.29
N ALA A 67 -1.26 -6.84 -5.54
CA ALA A 67 -2.35 -6.99 -4.58
C ALA A 67 -1.91 -7.74 -3.31
N GLU A 68 -1.17 -8.85 -3.48
CA GLU A 68 -0.59 -9.60 -2.37
C GLU A 68 0.36 -8.73 -1.54
N ARG A 69 1.15 -7.85 -2.18
CA ARG A 69 2.05 -6.92 -1.51
C ARG A 69 1.30 -5.85 -0.72
N ALA A 70 0.25 -5.28 -1.29
CA ALA A 70 -0.62 -4.33 -0.57
C ALA A 70 -1.27 -4.99 0.66
N MET A 71 -1.77 -6.22 0.54
CA MET A 71 -2.31 -6.98 1.67
C MET A 71 -1.25 -7.27 2.73
N THR A 72 -0.07 -7.71 2.31
CA THR A 72 1.03 -8.02 3.23
C THR A 72 1.43 -6.78 4.02
N LEU A 73 1.61 -5.64 3.35
CA LEU A 73 1.94 -4.38 4.00
C LEU A 73 0.88 -3.98 5.02
N SER A 74 -0.41 -4.16 4.71
CA SER A 74 -1.51 -3.83 5.63
C SER A 74 -1.44 -4.61 6.97
N VAL A 75 -0.75 -5.76 6.97
CA VAL A 75 -0.56 -6.60 8.15
C VAL A 75 0.74 -6.25 8.88
N VAL A 76 1.84 -6.06 8.16
CA VAL A 76 3.17 -5.88 8.76
C VAL A 76 3.51 -4.44 9.16
N LEU A 77 2.75 -3.46 8.66
CA LEU A 77 2.85 -2.06 9.09
C LEU A 77 2.44 -1.97 10.57
N ARG A 78 3.26 -1.37 11.43
CA ARG A 78 3.02 -1.23 12.88
C ARG A 78 3.30 0.19 13.32
#